data_AF-A0AB32WJV1-F1
#
_entry.id   AF-A0AB32WJV1-F1
#
_cell.length_a   1.000
_cell.length_b   1.000
_cell.length_c   1.000
_cell.angle_alpha   90.00
_cell.angle_beta   90.00
_cell.angle_gamma   90.00
#
_symmetry.space_group_name_H-M   'P 1'
#
loop_
_entity.id
_entity.type
_entity.pdbx_description
1 polymer ?
#
loop_
_entity_poly.entity_id
_entity_poly.type
_entity_poly.pdbx_seq_one_letter_code
_entity_poly.pdbx_strand_id
1 'polypeptide(L)'
;MGLLGFLGKKRNAKQVVSFDVSTEVFKLFLLPDFVLRNRCLRWIDVHRNFLCVIKPEEGQCYEIWVMEEYGVQESWTRLHAIQLFSLSHPLRFLGLGMNGRLVFENLENHRELTVYYPENKKLKNVELDNSKVDLLTVGTYIESLVAL
;
A
#
# COMPACT_ATOMS: atom_id res chain seq x y z
N MET A 1 10.86 -15.03 6.53
CA MET A 1 11.07 -14.81 5.08
C MET A 1 10.94 -13.31 4.84
N GLY A 2 12.05 -12.61 4.59
CA GLY A 2 12.00 -11.21 4.15
C GLY A 2 11.77 -11.20 2.65
N LEU A 3 10.69 -10.55 2.21
CA LEU A 3 10.31 -10.50 0.80
C LEU A 3 10.16 -9.03 0.41
N LEU A 4 10.94 -8.61 -0.58
CA LEU A 4 10.87 -7.26 -1.13
C LEU A 4 10.10 -7.32 -2.45
N GLY A 5 8.93 -6.68 -2.48
CA GLY A 5 8.08 -6.58 -3.66
C GLY A 5 8.21 -5.21 -4.32
N PHE A 6 8.49 -5.16 -5.63
CA PHE A 6 8.48 -3.94 -6.43
C PHE A 6 7.53 -4.07 -7.62
N LEU A 7 6.91 -2.98 -8.04
CA LEU A 7 6.05 -2.97 -9.22
C LEU A 7 6.89 -2.83 -10.49
N GLY A 8 6.84 -3.83 -11.36
CA GLY A 8 7.44 -3.80 -12.69
C GLY A 8 6.41 -3.46 -13.77
N LYS A 9 6.78 -2.65 -14.77
CA LYS A 9 5.95 -2.37 -15.95
C LYS A 9 6.57 -3.00 -17.19
N LYS A 10 5.92 -4.02 -17.77
CA LYS A 10 6.19 -4.49 -19.14
C LYS A 10 5.18 -3.88 -20.09
N ARG A 11 5.53 -3.71 -21.37
CA ARG A 11 4.79 -2.93 -22.38
C ARG A 11 3.26 -3.16 -22.42
N ASN A 12 2.74 -4.33 -22.02
CA ASN A 12 1.31 -4.64 -21.98
C ASN A 12 0.81 -5.35 -20.70
N ALA A 13 1.62 -5.46 -19.63
CA ALA A 13 1.22 -6.10 -18.38
C ALA A 13 1.91 -5.44 -17.18
N LYS A 14 1.16 -5.25 -16.08
CA LYS A 14 1.73 -4.80 -14.80
C LYS A 14 2.01 -6.04 -13.97
N GLN A 15 3.23 -6.16 -13.48
CA GLN A 15 3.72 -7.34 -12.77
C GLN A 15 4.22 -6.93 -11.39
N VAL A 16 4.05 -7.84 -10.43
CA VAL A 16 4.80 -7.79 -9.17
C VAL A 16 6.11 -8.49 -9.41
N VAL A 17 7.21 -7.82 -9.09
CA VAL A 17 8.52 -8.44 -8.97
C VAL A 17 8.77 -8.69 -7.49
N SER A 18 9.09 -9.92 -7.13
CA SER A 18 9.50 -10.27 -5.78
C SER A 18 10.93 -10.77 -5.79
N PHE A 19 11.69 -10.42 -4.76
CA PHE A 19 13.01 -10.95 -4.49
C PHE A 19 12.98 -11.86 -3.27
N ASP A 20 13.34 -13.13 -3.46
CA ASP A 20 13.47 -14.12 -2.41
C ASP A 20 14.92 -14.09 -1.89
N VAL A 21 15.13 -13.48 -0.72
CA VAL A 21 16.48 -13.29 -0.15
C VAL A 21 17.16 -14.62 0.20
N SER A 22 16.40 -15.68 0.45
CA SER A 22 16.96 -16.99 0.84
C SER A 22 17.51 -17.78 -0.33
N THR A 23 16.91 -17.61 -1.51
CA THR A 23 17.30 -18.29 -2.75
C THR A 23 17.98 -17.35 -3.75
N GLU A 24 17.99 -16.05 -3.48
CA GLU A 24 18.47 -14.99 -4.36
C GLU A 24 17.78 -14.96 -5.73
N VAL A 25 16.52 -15.43 -5.80
CA VAL A 25 15.75 -15.52 -7.05
C VAL A 25 14.70 -14.41 -7.13
N PHE A 26 14.65 -13.77 -8.30
CA PHE A 26 13.53 -12.90 -8.67
C PHE A 26 12.36 -13.72 -9.21
N LYS A 27 11.17 -13.52 -8.64
CA LYS A 27 9.91 -14.11 -9.10
C LYS A 27 9.02 -13.01 -9.68
N LEU A 28 8.35 -13.32 -10.79
CA LEU A 28 7.43 -12.40 -11.46
C LEU A 28 6.01 -12.94 -11.33
N PHE A 29 5.09 -12.11 -10.87
CA PHE A 29 3.67 -12.44 -10.77
C PHE A 29 2.85 -11.47 -11.58
N LEU A 30 1.81 -11.98 -12.22
CA LEU A 30 0.83 -11.15 -12.89
C LEU A 30 -0.07 -10.49 -11.83
N LEU A 31 -0.32 -9.20 -12.02
CA LEU A 31 -1.42 -8.56 -11.31
C LEU A 31 -2.73 -9.00 -11.96
N PRO A 32 -3.81 -9.17 -11.17
CA PRO A 32 -5.08 -9.60 -11.70
C PRO A 32 -5.73 -8.51 -12.55
N ASP A 33 -6.57 -8.92 -13.51
CA ASP A 33 -7.07 -8.04 -14.57
C ASP A 33 -7.85 -6.82 -14.05
N PHE A 34 -8.57 -6.95 -12.94
CA PHE A 34 -9.30 -5.84 -12.32
C PHE A 34 -8.38 -4.71 -11.83
N VAL A 35 -7.12 -5.02 -11.52
CA VAL A 35 -6.08 -4.04 -11.15
C VAL A 35 -5.52 -3.34 -12.39
N LEU A 36 -5.56 -3.99 -13.55
CA LEU A 36 -5.02 -3.48 -14.81
C LEU A 36 -5.91 -2.42 -15.46
N ARG A 37 -7.23 -2.44 -15.18
CA ARG A 37 -8.25 -1.54 -15.79
C ARG A 37 -8.01 -0.06 -15.52
N ASN A 38 -7.36 0.31 -14.41
CA ASN A 38 -7.10 1.71 -14.07
C ASN A 38 -5.62 2.08 -14.31
N ARG A 39 -5.35 3.22 -14.95
CA ARG A 39 -3.99 3.74 -15.21
C ARG A 39 -3.33 4.35 -13.96
N CYS A 40 -4.06 4.55 -12.88
CA CYS A 40 -3.55 5.19 -11.66
C CYS A 40 -2.38 4.44 -11.00
N LEU A 41 -1.63 5.21 -10.20
CA LEU A 41 -0.59 4.71 -9.30
C LEU A 41 -1.18 3.62 -8.40
N ARG A 42 -0.40 2.57 -8.15
CA ARG A 42 -0.75 1.48 -7.24
C ARG A 42 0.41 1.29 -6.31
N TRP A 43 0.09 0.94 -5.08
CA TRP A 43 1.07 0.61 -4.07
C TRP A 43 1.04 -0.90 -3.85
N ILE A 44 2.24 -1.46 -3.70
CA ILE A 44 2.44 -2.83 -3.25
C ILE A 44 2.94 -2.71 -1.82
N ASP A 45 2.34 -3.48 -0.92
CA ASP A 45 2.74 -3.53 0.47
C ASP A 45 2.48 -4.94 1.03
N VAL A 46 2.69 -5.13 2.33
CA VAL A 46 2.39 -6.36 3.05
C VAL A 46 1.32 -6.09 4.10
N HIS A 47 0.20 -6.81 4.02
CA HIS A 47 -0.88 -6.77 5.02
C HIS A 47 -0.98 -8.13 5.72
N ARG A 48 -0.70 -8.19 7.03
CA ARG A 48 -0.81 -9.42 7.84
C ARG A 48 -0.13 -10.64 7.18
N ASN A 49 1.08 -10.44 6.66
CA ASN A 49 1.89 -11.43 5.93
C ASN A 49 1.44 -11.77 4.50
N PHE A 50 0.35 -11.18 4.00
CA PHE A 50 -0.04 -11.32 2.61
C PHE A 50 0.51 -10.15 1.80
N LEU A 51 1.01 -10.44 0.60
CA LEU A 51 1.29 -9.42 -0.39
C LEU A 51 -0.04 -8.72 -0.73
N CYS A 52 -0.06 -7.39 -0.69
CA CYS A 52 -1.26 -6.62 -0.99
C CYS A 52 -1.02 -5.57 -2.07
N VAL A 53 -2.10 -5.21 -2.74
CA VAL A 53 -2.17 -4.11 -3.69
C VAL A 53 -3.20 -3.13 -3.19
N ILE A 54 -2.77 -1.88 -3.03
CA ILE A 54 -3.65 -0.75 -2.74
C ILE A 54 -3.89 -0.02 -4.05
N LYS A 55 -5.16 0.04 -4.45
CA LYS A 55 -5.62 0.62 -5.71
C LYS A 55 -6.52 1.82 -5.40
N PRO A 56 -6.24 3.02 -5.93
CA PRO A 56 -7.18 4.12 -5.89
C PRO A 56 -8.31 3.86 -6.89
N GLU A 57 -9.54 4.14 -6.47
CA GLU A 57 -10.74 4.14 -7.30
C GLU A 57 -11.23 5.58 -7.53
N GLU A 58 -12.35 5.73 -8.23
CA GLU A 58 -12.98 7.04 -8.40
C GLU A 58 -13.35 7.69 -7.05
N GLY A 59 -13.08 9.00 -6.95
CA GLY A 59 -13.16 9.74 -5.70
C GLY A 59 -12.05 9.36 -4.71
N GLN A 60 -12.17 9.77 -3.45
CA GLN A 60 -11.20 9.40 -2.41
C GLN A 60 -11.46 7.99 -1.88
N CYS A 61 -11.51 7.01 -2.79
CA CYS A 61 -11.76 5.61 -2.49
C CYS A 61 -10.52 4.76 -2.76
N TYR A 62 -10.24 3.82 -1.87
CA TYR A 62 -9.10 2.91 -2.00
C TYR A 62 -9.56 1.47 -1.77
N GLU A 63 -9.28 0.59 -2.72
CA GLU A 63 -9.46 -0.86 -2.55
C GLU A 63 -8.14 -1.51 -2.15
N ILE A 64 -8.23 -2.42 -1.17
CA ILE A 64 -7.12 -3.27 -0.77
C ILE A 64 -7.42 -4.69 -1.21
N TRP A 65 -6.49 -5.25 -1.96
CA TRP A 65 -6.52 -6.63 -2.43
C TRP A 65 -5.32 -7.37 -1.87
N VAL A 66 -5.51 -8.62 -1.46
CA VAL A 66 -4.45 -9.48 -0.92
C VAL A 66 -4.31 -10.73 -1.77
N MET A 67 -3.09 -11.22 -1.92
CA MET A 67 -2.80 -12.50 -2.56
C MET A 67 -2.77 -13.58 -1.47
N GLU A 68 -3.86 -14.34 -1.33
CA GLU A 68 -4.00 -15.34 -0.26
C GLU A 68 -3.03 -16.51 -0.42
N GLU A 69 -2.77 -16.92 -1.67
CA GLU A 69 -1.77 -17.92 -2.00
C GLU A 69 -0.66 -17.27 -2.81
N TYR A 70 0.53 -17.27 -2.23
CA TYR A 70 1.67 -16.56 -2.79
C TYR A 70 2.08 -17.10 -4.17
N GLY A 71 2.07 -16.22 -5.16
CA GLY A 71 2.42 -16.48 -6.55
C GLY A 71 1.29 -16.99 -7.43
N VAL A 72 0.10 -17.18 -6.89
CA VAL A 72 -1.10 -17.61 -7.64
C VAL A 72 -1.93 -16.37 -8.02
N GLN A 73 -2.21 -16.18 -9.31
CA GLN A 73 -2.93 -15.00 -9.79
C GLN A 73 -4.43 -15.04 -9.41
N GLU A 74 -4.98 -16.23 -9.27
CA GLU A 74 -6.39 -16.45 -8.96
C GLU A 74 -6.69 -16.29 -7.46
N SER A 75 -5.65 -16.26 -6.62
CA SER A 75 -5.76 -16.12 -5.15
C SER A 75 -5.92 -14.67 -4.68
N TRP A 76 -5.95 -13.71 -5.61
CA TRP A 76 -6.18 -12.31 -5.26
C TRP A 76 -7.64 -12.09 -4.83
N THR A 77 -7.84 -11.76 -3.55
CA THR A 77 -9.16 -11.47 -2.98
C THR A 77 -9.24 -10.03 -2.50
N ARG A 78 -10.43 -9.43 -2.62
CA ARG A 78 -10.67 -8.06 -2.13
C ARG A 78 -10.86 -8.12 -0.63
N LEU A 79 -9.94 -7.54 0.12
CA LEU A 79 -10.04 -7.48 1.57
C LEU A 79 -11.10 -6.48 2.01
N HIS A 80 -10.97 -5.22 1.58
CA HIS A 80 -11.98 -4.18 1.82
C HIS A 80 -11.79 -2.97 0.89
N ALA A 81 -12.81 -2.11 0.86
CA ALA A 81 -12.77 -0.79 0.25
C ALA A 81 -12.90 0.29 1.34
N ILE A 82 -12.15 1.37 1.17
CA ILE A 82 -12.12 2.52 2.07
C ILE A 82 -12.69 3.71 1.32
N GLN A 83 -13.65 4.38 1.94
CA GLN A 83 -14.29 5.56 1.38
C GLN A 83 -13.94 6.75 2.25
N LEU A 84 -13.26 7.74 1.68
CA LEU A 84 -12.84 8.98 2.33
C LEU A 84 -13.63 10.18 1.81
N PHE A 85 -14.83 9.95 1.25
CA PHE A 85 -15.66 10.96 0.58
C PHE A 85 -16.09 12.14 1.47
N SER A 86 -16.05 11.98 2.79
CA SER A 86 -16.42 13.03 3.75
C SER A 86 -15.32 14.07 3.98
N LEU A 87 -14.15 13.91 3.35
CA LEU A 87 -13.04 14.84 3.50
C LEU A 87 -13.13 15.96 2.46
N SER A 88 -12.99 17.19 2.92
CA SER A 88 -13.03 18.39 2.07
C SER A 88 -11.75 18.58 1.23
N HIS A 89 -10.70 17.80 1.48
CA HIS A 89 -9.37 18.00 0.88
C HIS A 89 -8.81 16.68 0.32
N PRO A 90 -8.01 16.73 -0.76
CA PRO A 90 -7.47 15.53 -1.38
C PRO A 90 -6.38 14.88 -0.52
N LEU A 91 -6.50 13.57 -0.33
CA LEU A 91 -5.49 12.75 0.35
C LEU A 91 -4.67 11.92 -0.63
N ARG A 92 -3.35 11.88 -0.43
CA ARG A 92 -2.44 10.97 -1.15
C ARG A 92 -2.03 9.82 -0.26
N PHE A 93 -2.26 8.58 -0.68
CA PHE A 93 -1.76 7.41 0.04
C PHE A 93 -0.22 7.39 0.10
N LEU A 94 0.30 7.13 1.29
CA LEU A 94 1.74 7.05 1.55
C LEU A 94 2.22 5.63 1.84
N GLY A 95 1.44 4.83 2.56
CA GLY A 95 1.84 3.47 2.94
C GLY A 95 0.88 2.78 3.89
N LEU A 96 1.10 1.48 4.08
CA LEU A 96 0.38 0.64 5.03
C LEU A 96 1.29 0.32 6.22
N GLY A 97 0.82 0.66 7.43
CA GLY A 97 1.49 0.25 8.67
C GLY A 97 1.30 -1.24 8.95
N MET A 98 2.24 -1.85 9.68
CA MET A 98 2.19 -3.28 10.06
C MET A 98 0.92 -3.66 10.84
N ASN A 99 0.28 -2.71 11.51
CA ASN A 99 -1.00 -2.87 12.20
C ASN A 99 -2.22 -2.77 11.26
N GLY A 100 -2.01 -2.69 9.95
CA GLY A 100 -3.06 -2.53 8.95
C GLY A 100 -3.61 -1.11 8.82
N ARG A 101 -3.04 -0.12 9.51
CA ARG A 101 -3.46 1.28 9.39
C ARG A 101 -2.90 1.89 8.12
N LEU A 102 -3.71 2.68 7.43
CA LEU A 102 -3.28 3.36 6.21
C LEU A 102 -2.87 4.79 6.54
N VAL A 103 -1.78 5.24 5.95
CA VAL A 103 -1.25 6.58 6.14
C VAL A 103 -1.40 7.36 4.84
N PHE A 104 -1.92 8.57 4.98
CA PHE A 104 -2.16 9.50 3.88
C PHE A 104 -1.52 10.85 4.18
N GLU A 105 -1.05 11.53 3.15
CA GLU A 105 -0.67 12.93 3.20
C GLU A 105 -1.88 13.80 2.91
N ASN A 106 -2.08 14.83 3.74
CA ASN A 106 -3.00 15.91 3.42
C ASN A 106 -2.33 16.91 2.46
N LEU A 107 -2.83 16.96 1.23
CA LEU A 107 -2.26 17.79 0.16
C LEU A 107 -2.68 19.27 0.23
N GLU A 108 -3.59 19.66 1.13
CA GLU A 108 -3.96 21.07 1.27
C GLU A 108 -2.91 21.85 2.09
N ASN A 109 -2.48 21.29 3.22
CA ASN A 109 -1.59 21.99 4.14
C ASN A 109 -0.16 21.43 4.22
N HIS A 110 0.08 20.20 3.71
CA HIS A 110 1.38 19.50 3.74
C HIS A 110 2.04 19.45 5.13
N ARG A 111 1.24 19.56 6.20
CA ARG A 111 1.70 19.59 7.60
C ARG A 111 1.11 18.48 8.45
N GLU A 112 0.10 17.80 7.92
CA GLU A 112 -0.60 16.73 8.61
C GLU A 112 -0.56 15.43 7.80
N LEU A 113 -0.37 14.34 8.53
CA LEU A 113 -0.68 13.01 8.07
C LEU A 113 -2.05 12.59 8.58
N THR A 114 -2.85 11.98 7.71
CA THR A 114 -4.11 11.36 8.09
C THR A 114 -3.90 9.86 8.20
N VAL A 115 -4.23 9.29 9.36
CA VAL A 115 -4.16 7.85 9.63
C VAL A 115 -5.58 7.28 9.65
N TYR A 116 -5.82 6.24 8.84
CA TYR A 116 -7.06 5.48 8.84
C TYR A 116 -6.95 4.23 9.70
N TYR A 117 -7.91 4.05 10.60
CA TYR A 117 -8.05 2.93 11.52
C TYR A 117 -9.14 1.98 10.99
N PRO A 118 -8.77 0.85 10.38
CA PRO A 118 -9.75 -0.05 9.78
C PRO A 118 -10.70 -0.69 10.80
N GLU A 119 -10.28 -0.85 12.06
CA GLU A 119 -11.04 -1.55 13.10
C GLU A 119 -12.34 -0.83 13.46
N ASN A 120 -12.31 0.51 13.41
CA ASN A 120 -13.45 1.36 13.77
C ASN A 120 -13.81 2.37 12.67
N LYS A 121 -13.17 2.27 11.50
CA LYS A 121 -13.35 3.14 10.33
C LYS A 121 -13.16 4.62 10.64
N LYS A 122 -12.25 4.96 11.56
CA LYS A 122 -11.95 6.35 11.94
C LYS A 122 -10.72 6.89 11.22
N LEU A 123 -10.69 8.21 11.08
CA LEU A 123 -9.54 8.97 10.62
C LEU A 123 -9.00 9.79 11.80
N LYS A 124 -7.67 9.91 11.88
CA LYS A 124 -6.99 10.78 12.83
C LYS A 124 -5.93 11.59 12.09
N ASN A 125 -5.92 12.89 12.29
CA ASN A 125 -4.83 13.73 11.82
C ASN A 125 -3.69 13.75 12.84
N VAL A 126 -2.47 13.73 12.34
CA VAL A 126 -1.23 13.76 13.11
C VAL A 126 -0.38 14.86 12.50
N GLU A 127 -0.14 15.92 13.26
CA GLU A 127 0.73 17.01 12.85
C GLU A 127 2.19 16.55 12.80
N LEU A 128 2.91 17.02 11.80
CA LEU A 128 4.35 16.84 11.67
C LEU A 128 5.06 17.97 12.42
N ASP A 129 6.07 17.62 13.21
CA ASP A 129 6.88 18.60 13.95
C ASP A 129 7.68 19.45 12.95
N ASN A 130 7.15 20.64 12.65
CA ASN A 130 7.76 21.76 11.93
C ASN A 130 8.71 21.42 10.77
N SER A 131 8.15 21.05 9.62
CA SER A 131 8.61 21.51 8.30
C SER A 131 7.51 21.26 7.26
N LYS A 132 7.36 22.16 6.29
CA LYS A 132 6.65 21.82 5.05
C LYS A 132 7.55 20.81 4.33
N VAL A 133 7.07 19.58 4.17
CA VAL A 133 7.81 18.53 3.47
C VAL A 133 7.24 18.43 2.06
N ASP A 134 8.09 18.53 1.03
CA ASP A 134 7.64 18.54 -0.37
C ASP A 134 7.10 17.17 -0.83
N LEU A 135 7.64 16.08 -0.29
CA LEU A 135 7.23 14.72 -0.64
C LEU A 135 7.55 13.72 0.49
N LEU A 136 6.52 13.18 1.12
CA LEU A 136 6.69 12.09 2.09
C LEU A 136 6.72 10.74 1.36
N THR A 137 7.67 9.90 1.76
CA THR A 137 7.71 8.47 1.43
C THR A 137 7.68 7.71 2.74
N VAL A 138 6.82 6.68 2.84
CA VAL A 138 6.79 5.79 4.00
C VAL A 138 7.68 4.59 3.71
N GLY A 139 8.63 4.33 4.60
CA GLY A 139 9.37 3.08 4.66
C GLY A 139 8.81 2.22 5.80
N THR A 140 8.56 0.94 5.52
CA THR A 140 8.24 -0.04 6.55
C THR A 140 9.54 -0.48 7.23
N TYR A 141 9.67 -0.21 8.53
CA TYR A 141 10.76 -0.71 9.35
C TYR A 141 10.30 -1.97 10.06
N ILE A 142 11.02 -3.08 9.85
CA ILE A 142 10.85 -4.31 10.62
C ILE A 142 12.01 -4.35 11.60
N GLU A 143 11.73 -4.22 12.89
CA GLU A 143 12.73 -4.45 13.93
C GLU A 143 13.27 -5.87 13.81
N SER A 144 14.57 -6.00 13.53
CA SER A 144 15.26 -7.26 13.71
C SER A 144 15.62 -7.35 15.19
N LEU A 145 14.94 -8.24 15.92
CA LEU A 145 15.42 -8.70 17.22
C LEU A 145 16.65 -9.57 16.97
N VAL A 146 17.79 -8.94 16.67
CA VAL A 146 19.07 -9.57 16.95
C VAL A 146 19.25 -9.45 18.46
N ALA A 147 18.94 -10.54 19.17
CA ALA A 147 19.36 -10.67 20.55
C ALA A 147 20.90 -10.61 20.57
N LEU A 148 21.45 -9.60 21.23
CA LEU A 148 22.85 -9.58 21.67
C LEU A 148 23.01 -10.49 22.89
#